data_AF-A0AA42YW84-F1
#
_entry.id   AF-A0AA42YW84-F1
#
_cell.length_a   1.000
_cell.length_b   1.000
_cell.length_c   1.000
_cell.angle_alpha   90.00
_cell.angle_beta   90.00
_cell.angle_gamma   90.00
#
_symmetry.space_group_name_H-M   'P 1'
#
loop_
_entity.id
_entity.type
_entity.pdbx_description
1 polymer ?
#
loop_
_entity_poly.entity_id
_entity_poly.type
_entity_poly.pdbx_seq_one_letter_code
_entity_poly.pdbx_strand_id
1 'polypeptide(L)'
;MTESGVKLVLWAVAASLTGAMLAIPQPVDPWEMPSLVLNRKAVAEQMRRNEALAATLSDGEEVDRLRALFIGHGLAEVNPPYAKVDYDTRQANIYRAIKALAEAQGPEAFGAMRARAIDDFMHLFGDGRGKLDTEDDIGAVGGFREILGRYGAIYQEVLIAPEMTVRALYKARWNLIHRMQATNGFSEIELQAYWGWLALHGWGVPLGERRDALVAYRDAGGANAKEASALFDLLEQRPEKAAKLLEALYVESRELRLRNLALGAFHAARAVQR
;
A
#
# COMPACT_ATOMS: atom_id res chain seq x y z
N MET A 1 -37.95 -35.33 -30.72
CA MET A 1 -37.20 -34.54 -29.70
C MET A 1 -38.20 -33.92 -28.75
N THR A 2 -37.99 -34.04 -27.44
CA THR A 2 -38.81 -33.35 -26.45
C THR A 2 -38.38 -31.88 -26.34
N GLU A 3 -39.29 -31.00 -25.96
CA GLU A 3 -39.03 -29.57 -25.78
C GLU A 3 -37.85 -29.31 -24.81
N SER A 4 -37.66 -30.20 -23.84
CA SER A 4 -36.53 -30.20 -22.90
C SER A 4 -35.18 -30.47 -23.58
N GLY A 5 -35.13 -31.38 -24.56
CA GLY A 5 -33.89 -31.69 -25.30
C GLY A 5 -33.44 -30.55 -26.21
N VAL A 6 -34.38 -29.84 -26.84
CA VAL A 6 -34.07 -28.66 -27.67
C VAL A 6 -33.52 -27.52 -26.83
N LYS A 7 -34.10 -27.27 -25.63
CA LYS A 7 -33.58 -26.27 -24.68
C LYS A 7 -32.15 -26.59 -24.24
N LEU A 8 -31.85 -27.86 -23.95
CA LEU A 8 -30.51 -28.28 -23.51
C LEU A 8 -29.46 -28.12 -24.62
N VAL A 9 -29.81 -28.46 -25.86
CA VAL A 9 -28.94 -28.22 -27.03
C VAL A 9 -28.71 -26.72 -27.25
N LEU A 10 -29.75 -25.89 -27.16
CA LEU A 10 -29.63 -24.44 -27.29
C LEU A 10 -28.72 -23.83 -26.22
N TRP A 11 -28.83 -24.27 -24.96
CA TRP A 11 -27.93 -23.84 -23.89
C TRP A 11 -26.47 -24.27 -24.14
N ALA A 12 -26.24 -25.50 -24.59
CA ALA A 12 -24.90 -25.98 -24.91
C ALA A 12 -24.26 -25.19 -26.07
N VAL A 13 -25.03 -24.88 -27.11
CA VAL A 13 -24.59 -24.05 -28.24
C VAL A 13 -24.32 -22.61 -27.80
N ALA A 14 -25.22 -22.01 -27.01
CA ALA A 14 -25.03 -20.64 -26.50
C ALA A 14 -23.81 -20.53 -25.58
N ALA A 15 -23.59 -21.51 -24.69
CA ALA A 15 -22.41 -21.57 -23.83
C ALA A 15 -21.12 -21.76 -24.65
N SER A 16 -21.17 -22.60 -25.69
CA SER A 16 -20.03 -22.85 -26.59
C SER A 16 -19.70 -21.62 -27.45
N LEU A 17 -20.69 -20.90 -27.95
CA LEU A 17 -20.51 -19.62 -28.66
C LEU A 17 -19.95 -18.54 -27.73
N THR A 18 -20.47 -18.45 -26.51
CA THR A 18 -19.96 -17.51 -25.49
C THR A 18 -18.51 -17.84 -25.15
N GLY A 19 -18.19 -19.12 -24.92
CA GLY A 19 -16.82 -19.59 -24.68
C GLY A 19 -15.89 -19.30 -25.87
N ALA A 20 -16.35 -19.52 -27.10
CA ALA A 20 -15.60 -19.20 -28.30
C ALA A 20 -15.35 -17.69 -28.44
N MET A 21 -16.36 -16.85 -28.19
CA MET A 21 -16.20 -15.40 -28.21
C MET A 21 -15.23 -14.90 -27.14
N LEU A 22 -15.26 -15.45 -25.93
CA LEU A 22 -14.30 -15.15 -24.86
C LEU A 22 -12.88 -15.66 -25.17
N ALA A 23 -12.76 -16.72 -25.97
CA ALA A 23 -11.48 -17.27 -26.39
C ALA A 23 -10.78 -16.41 -27.45
N ILE A 24 -11.53 -15.62 -28.24
CA ILE A 24 -10.96 -14.70 -29.24
C ILE A 24 -10.14 -13.62 -28.51
N PRO A 25 -8.86 -13.46 -28.83
CA PRO A 25 -8.04 -12.41 -28.24
C PRO A 25 -8.59 -11.03 -28.59
N GLN A 26 -8.76 -10.18 -27.57
CA GLN A 26 -9.19 -8.79 -27.73
C GLN A 26 -8.08 -7.89 -27.21
N PRO A 27 -7.62 -6.88 -27.98
CA PRO A 27 -6.71 -5.89 -27.44
C PRO A 27 -7.44 -5.12 -26.32
N VAL A 28 -6.82 -5.05 -25.16
CA VAL A 28 -7.29 -4.23 -24.03
C VAL A 28 -6.29 -3.12 -23.83
N ASP A 29 -6.77 -1.89 -23.68
CA ASP A 29 -5.87 -0.78 -23.36
C ASP A 29 -5.20 -1.07 -22.00
N PRO A 30 -3.86 -1.05 -21.94
CA PRO A 30 -3.13 -1.47 -20.76
C PRO A 30 -2.97 -0.31 -19.75
N TRP A 31 -4.09 0.28 -19.31
CA TRP A 31 -4.11 1.37 -18.31
C TRP A 31 -4.35 0.89 -16.88
N GLU A 32 -4.93 -0.30 -16.71
CA GLU A 32 -5.22 -0.85 -15.40
C GLU A 32 -4.00 -1.57 -14.81
N MET A 33 -3.36 -0.95 -13.82
CA MET A 33 -2.36 -1.62 -12.97
C MET A 33 -2.96 -2.86 -12.30
N PRO A 34 -2.17 -3.94 -12.11
CA PRO A 34 -2.66 -5.09 -11.35
C PRO A 34 -3.04 -4.67 -9.93
N SER A 35 -4.05 -5.33 -9.37
CA SER A 35 -4.46 -5.08 -7.99
C SER A 35 -3.35 -5.50 -7.02
N LEU A 36 -3.23 -4.76 -5.91
CA LEU A 36 -2.33 -5.17 -4.82
C LEU A 36 -2.91 -6.42 -4.15
N VAL A 37 -2.21 -7.54 -4.26
CA VAL A 37 -2.60 -8.80 -3.61
C VAL A 37 -1.66 -9.06 -2.45
N LEU A 38 -2.24 -9.16 -1.25
CA LEU A 38 -1.53 -9.50 -0.01
C LEU A 38 -1.98 -10.88 0.48
N ASN A 39 -1.02 -11.70 0.92
CA ASN A 39 -1.33 -13.02 1.46
C ASN A 39 -2.09 -12.88 2.80
N ARG A 40 -3.35 -13.33 2.83
CA ARG A 40 -4.23 -13.19 4.02
C ARG A 40 -3.65 -13.83 5.28
N LYS A 41 -2.98 -14.98 5.16
CA LYS A 41 -2.37 -15.67 6.30
C LYS A 41 -1.19 -14.87 6.85
N ALA A 42 -0.32 -14.35 5.97
CA ALA A 42 0.80 -13.52 6.37
C ALA A 42 0.35 -12.20 7.01
N VAL A 43 -0.71 -11.58 6.48
CA VAL A 43 -1.34 -10.38 7.07
C VAL A 43 -1.83 -10.67 8.49
N ALA A 44 -2.64 -11.72 8.68
CA ALA A 44 -3.17 -12.07 9.99
C ALA A 44 -2.08 -12.45 10.99
N GLU A 45 -1.03 -13.13 10.54
CA GLU A 45 0.13 -13.44 11.37
C GLU A 45 0.88 -12.17 11.79
N GLN A 46 1.09 -11.24 10.88
CA GLN A 46 1.73 -9.96 11.19
C GLN A 46 0.91 -9.13 12.18
N MET A 47 -0.42 -9.10 12.03
CA MET A 47 -1.29 -8.40 12.99
C MET A 47 -1.17 -8.98 14.39
N ARG A 48 -1.18 -10.32 14.54
CA ARG A 48 -0.97 -10.96 15.85
C ARG A 48 0.41 -10.71 16.43
N ARG A 49 1.46 -10.63 15.60
CA ARG A 49 2.81 -10.28 16.05
C ARG A 49 2.87 -8.85 16.56
N ASN A 50 2.23 -7.90 15.86
CA ASN A 50 2.16 -6.51 16.30
C ASN A 50 1.38 -6.37 17.62
N GLU A 51 0.24 -7.06 17.75
CA GLU A 51 -0.55 -7.09 19.00
C GLU A 51 0.27 -7.67 20.18
N ALA A 52 0.93 -8.80 19.97
CA ALA A 52 1.79 -9.40 20.97
C ALA A 52 2.95 -8.48 21.38
N LEU A 53 3.56 -7.79 20.40
CA LEU A 53 4.62 -6.81 20.66
C LEU A 53 4.09 -5.59 21.41
N ALA A 54 2.91 -5.07 21.07
CA ALA A 54 2.28 -3.96 21.80
C ALA A 54 2.00 -4.30 23.27
N ALA A 55 1.68 -5.58 23.54
CA ALA A 55 1.42 -6.08 24.89
C ALA A 55 2.68 -6.22 25.77
N THR A 56 3.89 -6.20 25.19
CA THR A 56 5.13 -6.24 26.00
C THR A 56 5.52 -4.88 26.56
N LEU A 57 4.93 -3.79 26.06
CA LEU A 57 5.22 -2.44 26.58
C LEU A 57 4.59 -2.27 27.96
N SER A 58 5.43 -2.00 28.96
CA SER A 58 4.95 -1.67 30.30
C SER A 58 4.65 -0.18 30.38
N ASP A 59 3.58 0.19 31.09
CA ASP A 59 3.29 1.61 31.32
C ASP A 59 4.37 2.25 32.22
N GLY A 60 4.58 3.56 32.06
CA GLY A 60 5.63 4.29 32.78
C GLY A 60 5.85 5.70 32.25
N GLU A 61 6.59 6.51 33.01
CA GLU A 61 6.82 7.93 32.70
C GLU A 61 7.47 8.14 31.33
N GLU A 62 8.40 7.27 30.94
CA GLU A 62 9.09 7.35 29.65
C GLU A 62 8.15 7.09 28.47
N VAL A 63 7.20 6.16 28.63
CA VAL A 63 6.17 5.86 27.63
C VAL A 63 5.22 7.04 27.48
N ASP A 64 4.71 7.57 28.60
CA ASP A 64 3.80 8.72 28.61
C ASP A 64 4.47 9.95 28.01
N ARG A 65 5.74 10.18 28.34
CA ARG A 65 6.52 11.29 27.80
C ARG A 65 6.71 11.19 26.29
N LEU A 66 7.11 10.03 25.77
CA LEU A 66 7.27 9.87 24.33
C LEU A 66 5.92 9.97 23.60
N ARG A 67 4.84 9.47 24.22
CA ARG A 67 3.47 9.56 23.66
C ARG A 67 3.01 11.01 23.58
N ALA A 68 3.19 11.79 24.63
CA ALA A 68 2.85 13.21 24.65
C ALA A 68 3.64 14.01 23.60
N LEU A 69 4.94 13.71 23.43
CA LEU A 69 5.75 14.34 22.38
C LEU A 69 5.27 13.98 20.97
N PHE A 70 4.83 12.73 20.75
CA PHE A 70 4.26 12.29 19.49
C PHE A 70 2.93 12.98 19.18
N ILE A 71 2.00 13.03 20.14
CA ILE A 71 0.71 13.73 20.02
C ILE A 71 0.95 15.22 19.74
N GLY A 72 1.84 15.87 20.49
CA GLY A 72 2.23 17.25 20.27
C GLY A 72 2.87 17.50 18.90
N HIS A 73 3.57 16.51 18.34
CA HIS A 73 4.06 16.58 16.96
C HIS A 73 2.91 16.55 15.95
N GLY A 74 1.96 15.62 16.10
CA GLY A 74 0.81 15.52 15.21
C GLY A 74 -0.12 16.73 15.25
N LEU A 75 -0.33 17.33 16.43
CA LEU A 75 -1.08 18.61 16.55
C LEU A 75 -0.43 19.74 15.74
N ALA A 76 0.91 19.76 15.66
CA ALA A 76 1.63 20.74 14.87
C ALA A 76 1.52 20.48 13.35
N GLU A 77 1.36 19.22 12.93
CA GLU A 77 1.14 18.88 11.51
C GLU A 77 -0.20 19.43 10.98
N VAL A 78 -1.24 19.45 11.83
CA VAL A 78 -2.59 19.91 11.47
C VAL A 78 -2.69 21.44 11.42
N ASN A 79 -1.80 22.16 12.11
CA ASN A 79 -1.81 23.62 12.21
C ASN A 79 -0.54 24.28 11.63
N PRO A 80 -0.28 24.17 10.31
CA PRO A 80 0.82 24.87 9.67
C PRO A 80 0.54 26.38 9.54
N PRO A 81 1.58 27.24 9.44
CA PRO A 81 3.01 26.94 9.51
C PRO A 81 3.58 27.04 10.93
N TYR A 82 4.61 26.25 11.23
CA TYR A 82 5.41 26.37 12.46
C TYR A 82 6.87 26.70 12.13
N ALA A 83 7.56 27.42 13.02
CA ALA A 83 8.94 27.80 12.80
C ALA A 83 9.86 26.57 12.76
N LYS A 84 10.90 26.60 11.91
CA LYS A 84 11.88 25.51 11.80
C LYS A 84 12.55 25.18 13.14
N VAL A 85 12.81 26.21 13.95
CA VAL A 85 13.39 26.05 15.30
C VAL A 85 12.49 25.20 16.20
N ASP A 86 11.17 25.39 16.13
CA ASP A 86 10.23 24.63 16.94
C ASP A 86 10.18 23.16 16.50
N TYR A 87 10.26 22.92 15.19
CA TYR A 87 10.37 21.57 14.63
C TYR A 87 11.64 20.86 15.10
N ASP A 88 12.79 21.51 14.97
CA ASP A 88 14.09 20.94 15.37
C ASP A 88 14.14 20.66 16.87
N THR A 89 13.54 21.54 17.68
CA THR A 89 13.40 21.35 19.14
C THR A 89 12.53 20.14 19.48
N ARG A 90 11.35 20.01 18.86
CA ARG A 90 10.47 18.85 19.05
C ARG A 90 11.18 17.55 18.69
N GLN A 91 11.87 17.55 17.55
CA GLN A 91 12.63 16.40 17.06
C GLN A 91 13.76 15.98 18.00
N ALA A 92 14.50 16.94 18.56
CA ALA A 92 15.53 16.66 19.56
C ALA A 92 14.95 16.05 20.84
N ASN A 93 13.78 16.53 21.28
CA ASN A 93 13.10 16.00 22.46
C ASN A 93 12.59 14.57 22.23
N ILE A 94 12.01 14.29 21.06
CA ILE A 94 11.59 12.94 20.65
C ILE A 94 12.80 12.00 20.70
N TYR A 95 13.93 12.38 20.09
CA TYR A 95 15.13 11.55 20.09
C TYR A 95 15.63 11.20 21.50
N ARG A 96 15.65 12.18 22.41
CA ARG A 96 16.03 11.94 23.83
C ARG A 96 15.05 10.99 24.52
N ALA A 97 13.75 11.15 24.27
CA ALA A 97 12.73 10.30 24.87
C ALA A 97 12.80 8.85 24.37
N ILE A 98 13.13 8.60 23.09
CA ILE A 98 13.39 7.25 22.57
C ILE A 98 14.56 6.61 23.34
N LYS A 99 15.66 7.35 23.54
CA LYS A 99 16.84 6.84 24.26
C LYS A 99 16.51 6.48 25.71
N ALA A 100 15.76 7.34 26.40
CA ALA A 100 15.29 7.07 27.76
C ALA A 100 14.38 5.84 27.83
N LEU A 101 13.44 5.71 26.89
CA LEU A 101 12.57 4.54 26.81
C LEU A 101 13.38 3.24 26.61
N ALA A 102 14.37 3.27 25.72
CA ALA A 102 15.22 2.12 25.47
C ALA A 102 16.12 1.75 26.68
N GLU A 103 16.57 2.74 27.44
CA GLU A 103 17.32 2.53 28.69
C GLU A 103 16.45 1.94 29.80
N ALA A 104 15.18 2.37 29.90
CA ALA A 104 14.26 1.94 30.94
C ALA A 104 13.65 0.55 30.68
N GLN A 105 13.22 0.27 29.44
CA GLN A 105 12.44 -0.92 29.09
C GLN A 105 13.12 -1.84 28.07
N GLY A 106 14.33 -1.48 27.63
CA GLY A 106 15.11 -2.25 26.67
C GLY A 106 14.86 -1.86 25.21
N PRO A 107 15.68 -2.41 24.28
CA PRO A 107 15.71 -1.96 22.88
C PRO A 107 14.41 -2.25 22.10
N GLU A 108 13.62 -3.24 22.51
CA GLU A 108 12.35 -3.62 21.87
C GLU A 108 11.19 -2.68 22.24
N ALA A 109 11.34 -1.86 23.28
CA ALA A 109 10.28 -0.98 23.78
C ALA A 109 9.80 0.02 22.72
N PHE A 110 10.70 0.51 21.86
CA PHE A 110 10.32 1.37 20.74
C PHE A 110 9.43 0.65 19.73
N GLY A 111 9.73 -0.61 19.42
CA GLY A 111 8.93 -1.45 18.53
C GLY A 111 7.54 -1.72 19.10
N ALA A 112 7.46 -2.00 20.40
CA ALA A 112 6.23 -2.19 21.16
C ALA A 112 5.37 -0.92 21.20
N MET A 113 5.97 0.23 21.46
CA MET A 113 5.26 1.51 21.44
C MET A 113 4.73 1.85 20.06
N ARG A 114 5.53 1.61 19.01
CA ARG A 114 5.07 1.78 17.62
C ARG A 114 3.89 0.88 17.28
N ALA A 115 3.93 -0.39 17.71
CA ALA A 115 2.82 -1.32 17.48
C ALA A 115 1.53 -0.83 18.16
N ARG A 116 1.62 -0.42 19.43
CA ARG A 116 0.50 0.17 20.18
C ARG A 116 -0.05 1.41 19.49
N ALA A 117 0.82 2.33 19.06
CA ALA A 117 0.40 3.56 18.38
C ALA A 117 -0.28 3.31 17.03
N ILE A 118 0.08 2.26 16.31
CA ILE A 118 -0.61 1.85 15.07
C ILE A 118 -2.01 1.34 15.41
N ASP A 119 -2.17 0.52 16.44
CA ASP A 119 -3.49 0.00 16.84
C ASP A 119 -4.41 1.12 17.32
N ASP A 120 -3.90 2.04 18.16
CA ASP A 120 -4.63 3.24 18.59
C ASP A 120 -5.07 4.07 17.38
N PHE A 121 -4.16 4.31 16.43
CA PHE A 121 -4.49 5.02 15.19
C PHE A 121 -5.58 4.29 14.39
N MET A 122 -5.47 2.98 14.20
CA MET A 122 -6.47 2.23 13.43
C MET A 122 -7.85 2.26 14.10
N HIS A 123 -7.90 2.28 15.43
CA HIS A 123 -9.14 2.44 16.19
C HIS A 123 -9.76 3.83 15.98
N LEU A 124 -8.95 4.89 16.11
CA LEU A 124 -9.38 6.28 15.94
C LEU A 124 -9.76 6.62 14.50
N PHE A 125 -8.99 6.12 13.53
CA PHE A 125 -9.16 6.44 12.12
C PHE A 125 -10.33 5.66 11.49
N GLY A 126 -10.54 4.41 11.92
CA GLY A 126 -11.62 3.55 11.46
C GLY A 126 -11.59 3.31 9.95
N ASP A 127 -12.73 3.54 9.28
CA ASP A 127 -12.91 3.47 7.83
C ASP A 127 -12.42 4.74 7.09
N GLY A 128 -11.64 5.58 7.77
CA GLY A 128 -11.28 6.90 7.29
C GLY A 128 -12.36 7.94 7.56
N ARG A 129 -13.35 7.68 8.43
CA ARG A 129 -14.35 8.69 8.88
C ARG A 129 -14.49 8.73 10.40
N GLY A 130 -13.54 8.15 11.13
CA GLY A 130 -13.50 8.24 12.58
C GLY A 130 -13.59 9.69 13.06
N LYS A 131 -14.43 9.94 14.07
CA LYS A 131 -14.56 11.24 14.72
C LYS A 131 -13.41 11.39 15.71
N LEU A 132 -12.72 12.52 15.64
CA LEU A 132 -11.65 12.90 16.55
C LEU A 132 -12.23 13.91 17.52
N ASP A 133 -12.55 13.44 18.72
CA ASP A 133 -13.34 14.21 19.69
C ASP A 133 -12.43 14.97 20.68
N THR A 134 -11.18 14.53 20.85
CA THR A 134 -10.20 15.13 21.76
C THR A 134 -8.96 15.67 21.04
N GLU A 135 -8.24 16.61 21.66
CA GLU A 135 -6.94 17.06 21.15
C GLU A 135 -5.93 15.90 21.03
N ASP A 136 -5.99 14.93 21.94
CA ASP A 136 -5.15 13.74 21.88
C ASP A 136 -5.46 12.89 20.65
N ASP A 137 -6.73 12.73 20.27
CA ASP A 137 -7.13 12.01 19.06
C ASP A 137 -6.64 12.73 17.80
N ILE A 138 -6.80 14.05 17.77
CA ILE A 138 -6.33 14.90 16.67
C ILE A 138 -4.80 14.81 16.56
N GLY A 139 -4.08 14.85 17.68
CA GLY A 139 -2.63 14.73 17.69
C GLY A 139 -2.13 13.33 17.33
N ALA A 140 -2.83 12.27 17.72
CA ALA A 140 -2.49 10.91 17.34
C ALA A 140 -2.59 10.72 15.81
N VAL A 141 -3.72 11.13 15.22
CA VAL A 141 -3.91 11.05 13.76
C VAL A 141 -3.01 12.03 13.01
N GLY A 142 -2.86 13.25 13.52
CA GLY A 142 -2.08 14.32 12.90
C GLY A 142 -2.55 14.67 11.48
N GLY A 143 -1.64 15.16 10.64
CA GLY A 143 -1.91 15.47 9.23
C GLY A 143 -1.94 14.24 8.32
N PHE A 144 -2.12 13.05 8.88
CA PHE A 144 -1.94 11.79 8.15
C PHE A 144 -3.09 11.50 7.18
N ARG A 145 -4.31 11.99 7.45
CA ARG A 145 -5.44 11.86 6.53
C ARG A 145 -5.14 12.53 5.19
N GLU A 146 -4.60 13.74 5.21
CA GLU A 146 -4.19 14.48 4.01
C GLU A 146 -3.09 13.74 3.27
N ILE A 147 -2.13 13.15 3.99
CA ILE A 147 -1.08 12.31 3.43
C ILE A 147 -1.67 11.10 2.70
N LEU A 148 -2.60 10.38 3.33
CA LEU A 148 -3.28 9.24 2.70
C LEU A 148 -4.04 9.65 1.43
N GLY A 149 -4.68 10.83 1.43
CA GLY A 149 -5.30 11.40 0.23
C GLY A 149 -4.30 11.65 -0.89
N ARG A 150 -3.13 12.25 -0.59
CA ARG A 150 -2.07 12.48 -1.58
C ARG A 150 -1.50 11.19 -2.16
N TYR A 151 -1.39 10.14 -1.35
CA TYR A 151 -0.94 8.81 -1.79
C TYR A 151 -2.05 7.93 -2.38
N GLY A 152 -3.24 8.49 -2.64
CA GLY A 152 -4.36 7.79 -3.27
C GLY A 152 -5.04 6.72 -2.40
N ALA A 153 -4.66 6.61 -1.12
CA ALA A 153 -5.27 5.66 -0.19
C ALA A 153 -6.72 6.03 0.17
N ILE A 154 -7.06 7.31 0.04
CA ILE A 154 -8.42 7.83 0.17
C ILE A 154 -8.86 8.39 -1.19
N TYR A 155 -10.03 7.97 -1.66
CA TYR A 155 -10.67 8.49 -2.86
C TYR A 155 -12.11 8.89 -2.54
N GLN A 156 -12.49 10.14 -2.84
CA GLN A 156 -13.83 10.67 -2.56
C GLN A 156 -14.30 10.44 -1.11
N GLU A 157 -13.45 10.74 -0.12
CA GLU A 157 -13.73 10.52 1.32
C GLU A 157 -13.99 9.06 1.72
N VAL A 158 -13.50 8.10 0.92
CA VAL A 158 -13.56 6.67 1.20
C VAL A 158 -12.15 6.11 1.23
N LEU A 159 -11.82 5.40 2.31
CA LEU A 159 -10.60 4.62 2.39
C LEU A 159 -10.68 3.42 1.45
N ILE A 160 -9.84 3.41 0.40
CA ILE A 160 -9.78 2.32 -0.59
C ILE A 160 -8.56 1.42 -0.40
N ALA A 161 -7.56 1.88 0.34
CA ALA A 161 -6.37 1.10 0.63
C ALA A 161 -6.69 -0.08 1.57
N PRO A 162 -6.10 -1.26 1.35
CA PRO A 162 -6.19 -2.37 2.31
C PRO A 162 -5.67 -1.96 3.69
N GLU A 163 -6.25 -2.51 4.75
CA GLU A 163 -5.89 -2.18 6.13
C GLU A 163 -4.37 -2.29 6.39
N MET A 164 -3.73 -3.36 5.90
CA MET A 164 -2.29 -3.57 6.06
C MET A 164 -1.45 -2.46 5.38
N THR A 165 -1.92 -1.91 4.27
CA THR A 165 -1.28 -0.76 3.61
C THR A 165 -1.38 0.48 4.49
N VAL A 166 -2.55 0.75 5.06
CA VAL A 166 -2.77 1.91 5.95
C VAL A 166 -1.87 1.81 7.18
N ARG A 167 -1.82 0.64 7.82
CA ARG A 167 -0.93 0.33 8.94
C ARG A 167 0.54 0.54 8.56
N ALA A 168 0.97 0.06 7.40
CA ALA A 168 2.35 0.20 6.93
C ALA A 168 2.72 1.66 6.62
N LEU A 169 1.83 2.42 5.99
CA LEU A 169 2.02 3.86 5.75
C LEU A 169 2.12 4.64 7.07
N TYR A 170 1.28 4.30 8.06
CA TYR A 170 1.32 4.96 9.37
C TYR A 170 2.60 4.58 10.14
N LYS A 171 3.01 3.31 10.07
CA LYS A 171 4.30 2.85 10.60
C LYS A 171 5.49 3.58 9.97
N ALA A 172 5.43 3.86 8.67
CA ALA A 172 6.44 4.67 7.99
C ALA A 172 6.45 6.12 8.51
N ARG A 173 5.28 6.75 8.69
CA ARG A 173 5.17 8.07 9.33
C ARG A 173 5.78 8.05 10.73
N TRP A 174 5.45 7.06 11.55
CA TRP A 174 6.03 6.90 12.88
C TRP A 174 7.55 6.87 12.82
N ASN A 175 8.12 6.02 11.96
CA ASN A 175 9.57 5.93 11.79
C ASN A 175 10.20 7.27 11.39
N LEU A 176 9.60 7.98 10.43
CA LEU A 176 10.12 9.26 9.95
C LEU A 176 10.08 10.35 11.04
N ILE A 177 8.99 10.46 11.81
CA ILE A 177 8.88 11.38 12.96
C ILE A 177 9.99 11.10 13.99
N HIS A 178 10.36 9.84 14.15
CA HIS A 178 11.40 9.38 15.07
C HIS A 178 12.80 9.26 14.41
N ARG A 179 13.00 9.87 13.23
CA ARG A 179 14.28 9.91 12.47
C ARG A 179 14.87 8.55 12.09
N MET A 180 14.01 7.56 11.91
CA MET A 180 14.38 6.27 11.34
C MET A 180 14.07 6.23 9.85
N GLN A 181 14.69 5.28 9.14
CA GLN A 181 14.27 4.97 7.77
C GLN A 181 12.80 4.56 7.76
N ALA A 182 12.04 5.00 6.76
CA ALA A 182 10.59 4.76 6.66
C ALA A 182 10.22 3.27 6.85
N THR A 183 10.99 2.36 6.25
CA THR A 183 10.75 0.91 6.29
C THR A 183 11.48 0.18 7.43
N ASN A 184 12.08 0.90 8.37
CA ASN A 184 12.80 0.28 9.49
C ASN A 184 11.87 -0.63 10.31
N GLY A 185 12.29 -1.88 10.52
CA GLY A 185 11.52 -2.88 11.28
C GLY A 185 10.21 -3.29 10.62
N PHE A 186 10.09 -3.17 9.30
CA PHE A 186 8.98 -3.74 8.53
C PHE A 186 9.21 -5.23 8.33
N SER A 187 8.15 -6.02 8.43
CA SER A 187 8.17 -7.40 7.93
C SER A 187 7.98 -7.43 6.42
N GLU A 188 8.20 -8.60 5.82
CA GLU A 188 8.04 -8.78 4.37
C GLU A 188 6.64 -8.38 3.87
N ILE A 189 5.57 -8.76 4.58
CA ILE A 189 4.20 -8.42 4.18
C ILE A 189 3.90 -6.92 4.33
N GLU A 190 4.54 -6.24 5.29
CA GLU A 190 4.43 -4.78 5.44
C GLU A 190 5.20 -4.06 4.33
N LEU A 191 6.37 -4.57 3.93
CA LEU A 191 7.13 -4.07 2.77
C LEU A 191 6.31 -4.24 1.49
N GLN A 192 5.69 -5.40 1.28
CA GLN A 192 4.79 -5.63 0.15
C GLN A 192 3.62 -4.64 0.14
N ALA A 193 2.99 -4.42 1.30
CA ALA A 193 1.85 -3.50 1.43
C ALA A 193 2.23 -2.03 1.17
N TYR A 194 3.38 -1.60 1.69
CA TYR A 194 3.88 -0.23 1.54
C TYR A 194 4.33 0.06 0.11
N TRP A 195 5.30 -0.72 -0.39
CA TRP A 195 5.86 -0.49 -1.72
C TRP A 195 4.87 -0.82 -2.84
N GLY A 196 4.07 -1.88 -2.67
CA GLY A 196 3.05 -2.27 -3.64
C GLY A 196 1.97 -1.20 -3.79
N TRP A 197 1.56 -0.54 -2.70
CA TRP A 197 0.62 0.57 -2.81
C TRP A 197 1.22 1.75 -3.57
N LEU A 198 2.41 2.20 -3.19
CA LEU A 198 3.09 3.32 -3.84
C LEU A 198 3.32 3.05 -5.34
N ALA A 199 3.74 1.84 -5.71
CA ALA A 199 3.98 1.46 -7.09
C ALA A 199 2.68 1.42 -7.92
N LEU A 200 1.67 0.69 -7.44
CA LEU A 200 0.51 0.31 -8.25
C LEU A 200 -0.63 1.34 -8.18
N HIS A 201 -0.85 1.94 -7.00
CA HIS A 201 -2.03 2.75 -6.68
C HIS A 201 -1.70 4.17 -6.18
N GLY A 202 -0.42 4.49 -5.98
CA GLY A 202 0.06 5.81 -5.54
C GLY A 202 0.00 6.88 -6.63
N TRP A 203 -1.17 7.23 -7.13
CA TRP A 203 -1.32 8.14 -8.29
C TRP A 203 -0.81 9.57 -8.06
N GLY A 204 -0.70 10.03 -6.81
CA GLY A 204 -0.08 11.31 -6.47
C GLY A 204 1.45 11.29 -6.41
N VAL A 205 2.08 10.14 -6.67
CA VAL A 205 3.55 9.97 -6.65
C VAL A 205 4.10 10.07 -8.09
N PRO A 206 5.22 10.80 -8.31
CA PRO A 206 5.87 10.86 -9.61
C PRO A 206 6.20 9.47 -10.17
N LEU A 207 6.06 9.28 -11.50
CA LEU A 207 6.22 7.98 -12.14
C LEU A 207 7.59 7.33 -11.83
N GLY A 208 8.67 8.12 -11.78
CA GLY A 208 10.01 7.63 -11.44
C GLY A 208 10.08 7.05 -10.02
N GLU A 209 9.52 7.74 -9.03
CA GLU A 209 9.46 7.25 -7.65
C GLU A 209 8.57 6.00 -7.53
N ARG A 210 7.46 5.94 -8.28
CA ARG A 210 6.62 4.74 -8.33
C ARG A 210 7.35 3.55 -8.94
N ARG A 211 8.27 3.80 -9.87
CA ARG A 211 9.12 2.76 -10.47
C ARG A 211 10.12 2.22 -9.46
N ASP A 212 10.76 3.09 -8.67
CA ASP A 212 11.65 2.65 -7.59
C ASP A 212 10.89 1.85 -6.53
N ALA A 213 9.67 2.29 -6.19
CA ALA A 213 8.75 1.52 -5.35
C ALA A 213 8.41 0.15 -5.95
N LEU A 214 8.23 0.05 -7.28
CA LEU A 214 7.96 -1.23 -7.93
C LEU A 214 9.15 -2.21 -7.81
N VAL A 215 10.38 -1.70 -7.91
CA VAL A 215 11.60 -2.49 -7.67
C VAL A 215 11.60 -3.03 -6.24
N ALA A 216 11.38 -2.15 -5.26
CA ALA A 216 11.32 -2.56 -3.86
C ALA A 216 10.15 -3.53 -3.56
N TYR A 217 9.00 -3.35 -4.21
CA TYR A 217 7.85 -4.25 -4.11
C TYR A 217 8.18 -5.66 -4.63
N ARG A 218 8.84 -5.73 -5.80
CA ARG A 218 9.30 -6.99 -6.37
C ARG A 218 10.29 -7.70 -5.44
N ASP A 219 11.27 -6.96 -4.93
CA ASP A 219 12.32 -7.50 -4.07
C ASP A 219 11.76 -7.98 -2.72
N ALA A 220 10.63 -7.41 -2.29
CA ALA A 220 9.85 -7.89 -1.14
C ALA A 220 8.92 -9.08 -1.46
N GLY A 221 8.97 -9.67 -2.66
CA GLY A 221 8.14 -10.83 -3.03
C GLY A 221 6.72 -10.46 -3.51
N GLY A 222 6.52 -9.22 -3.97
CA GLY A 222 5.23 -8.71 -4.44
C GLY A 222 4.63 -9.51 -5.62
N ALA A 223 3.36 -9.87 -5.48
CA ALA A 223 2.60 -10.53 -6.54
C ALA A 223 2.46 -9.62 -7.77
N ASN A 224 2.46 -10.22 -8.97
CA ASN A 224 2.25 -9.52 -10.26
C ASN A 224 3.25 -8.37 -10.54
N ALA A 225 4.38 -8.28 -9.82
CA ALA A 225 5.37 -7.23 -10.03
C ALA A 225 5.96 -7.24 -11.46
N LYS A 226 6.07 -8.42 -12.09
CA LYS A 226 6.50 -8.55 -13.49
C LYS A 226 5.47 -7.97 -14.47
N GLU A 227 4.16 -8.21 -14.25
CA GLU A 227 3.09 -7.59 -15.04
C GLU A 227 3.13 -6.07 -14.90
N ALA A 228 3.19 -5.58 -13.65
CA ALA A 228 3.32 -4.15 -13.38
C ALA A 228 4.55 -3.55 -14.07
N SER A 229 5.70 -4.23 -14.07
CA SER A 229 6.90 -3.74 -14.77
C SER A 229 6.68 -3.56 -16.27
N ALA A 230 5.89 -4.42 -16.90
CA ALA A 230 5.55 -4.27 -18.32
C ALA A 230 4.62 -3.06 -18.54
N LEU A 231 3.68 -2.82 -17.64
CA LEU A 231 2.81 -1.63 -17.70
C LEU A 231 3.58 -0.33 -17.48
N PHE A 232 4.59 -0.32 -16.61
CA PHE A 232 5.50 0.82 -16.47
C PHE A 232 6.30 1.07 -17.76
N ASP A 233 6.73 0.03 -18.47
CA ASP A 233 7.37 0.19 -19.78
C ASP A 233 6.42 0.88 -20.78
N LEU A 234 5.11 0.61 -20.75
CA LEU A 234 4.11 1.33 -21.56
C LEU A 234 3.97 2.80 -21.16
N LEU A 235 3.85 3.08 -19.86
CA LEU A 235 3.72 4.44 -19.34
C LEU A 235 4.93 5.31 -19.70
N GLU A 236 6.11 4.70 -19.82
CA GLU A 236 7.35 5.35 -20.25
C GLU A 236 7.56 5.30 -21.77
N GLN A 237 6.50 5.07 -22.55
CA GLN A 237 6.52 5.09 -24.01
C GLN A 237 7.45 4.05 -24.64
N ARG A 238 7.58 2.87 -24.02
CA ARG A 238 8.32 1.71 -24.53
C ARG A 238 7.40 0.51 -24.79
N PRO A 239 6.37 0.66 -25.66
CA PRO A 239 5.33 -0.34 -25.87
C PRO A 239 5.85 -1.68 -26.43
N GLU A 240 6.92 -1.67 -27.24
CA GLU A 240 7.53 -2.91 -27.74
C GLU A 240 8.13 -3.78 -26.63
N LYS A 241 8.77 -3.14 -25.64
CA LYS A 241 9.38 -3.82 -24.50
C LYS A 241 8.30 -4.43 -23.61
N ALA A 242 7.23 -3.67 -23.37
CA ALA A 242 6.07 -4.14 -22.64
C ALA A 242 5.37 -5.32 -23.32
N ALA A 243 5.13 -5.25 -24.63
CA ALA A 243 4.46 -6.31 -25.38
C ALA A 243 5.22 -7.64 -25.27
N LYS A 244 6.55 -7.62 -25.45
CA LYS A 244 7.42 -8.81 -25.30
C LYS A 244 7.36 -9.39 -23.89
N LEU A 245 7.38 -8.53 -22.86
CA LEU A 245 7.32 -8.99 -21.47
C LEU A 245 5.95 -9.60 -21.13
N LEU A 246 4.85 -8.96 -21.55
CA LEU A 246 3.48 -9.47 -21.33
C LEU A 246 3.25 -10.79 -22.07
N GLU A 247 3.75 -10.93 -23.30
CA GLU A 247 3.68 -12.17 -24.05
C GLU A 247 4.44 -13.31 -23.35
N ALA A 248 5.66 -13.03 -22.87
CA ALA A 248 6.44 -14.01 -22.10
C ALA A 248 5.71 -14.47 -20.83
N LEU A 249 5.11 -13.53 -20.10
CA LEU A 249 4.32 -13.83 -18.90
C LEU A 249 3.05 -14.64 -19.22
N TYR A 250 2.39 -14.36 -20.35
CA TYR A 250 1.28 -15.18 -20.82
C TYR A 250 1.71 -16.61 -21.17
N VAL A 251 2.86 -16.79 -21.82
CA VAL A 251 3.38 -18.13 -22.14
C VAL A 251 3.65 -18.94 -20.86
N GLU A 252 4.14 -18.28 -19.80
CA GLU A 252 4.42 -18.89 -18.49
C GLU A 252 3.13 -19.26 -17.73
N SER A 253 2.19 -18.31 -17.60
CA SER A 253 1.01 -18.45 -16.72
C SER A 253 -0.25 -18.94 -17.40
N ARG A 254 -0.36 -18.77 -18.73
CA ARG A 254 -1.57 -18.97 -19.54
C ARG A 254 -2.76 -18.07 -19.16
N GLU A 255 -2.52 -16.97 -18.45
CA GLU A 255 -3.57 -16.02 -18.09
C GLU A 255 -4.04 -15.18 -19.30
N LEU A 256 -5.32 -15.28 -19.64
CA LEU A 256 -5.90 -14.59 -20.81
C LEU A 256 -5.80 -13.05 -20.72
N ARG A 257 -5.77 -12.49 -19.50
CA ARG A 257 -5.55 -11.05 -19.27
C ARG A 257 -4.21 -10.61 -19.88
N LEU A 258 -3.14 -11.33 -19.62
CA LEU A 258 -1.79 -11.00 -20.12
C LEU A 258 -1.71 -11.08 -21.64
N ARG A 259 -2.39 -12.06 -22.25
CA ARG A 259 -2.53 -12.15 -23.72
C ARG A 259 -3.18 -10.89 -24.30
N ASN A 260 -4.29 -10.45 -23.70
CA ASN A 260 -5.05 -9.31 -24.17
C ASN A 260 -4.29 -7.98 -23.95
N LEU A 261 -3.56 -7.85 -22.84
CA LEU A 261 -2.65 -6.72 -22.58
C LEU A 261 -1.47 -6.69 -23.56
N ALA A 262 -0.87 -7.84 -23.87
CA ALA A 262 0.21 -7.93 -24.85
C ALA A 262 -0.23 -7.45 -26.24
N LEU A 263 -1.45 -7.82 -26.65
CA LEU A 263 -2.05 -7.34 -27.91
C LEU A 263 -2.28 -5.82 -27.89
N GLY A 264 -2.80 -5.27 -26.80
CA GLY A 264 -2.95 -3.83 -26.63
C GLY A 264 -1.60 -3.09 -26.73
N ALA A 265 -0.58 -3.58 -26.02
CA ALA A 265 0.77 -3.04 -26.07
C ALA A 265 1.38 -3.10 -27.49
N PHE A 266 1.16 -4.20 -28.22
CA PHE A 266 1.59 -4.35 -29.60
C PHE A 266 0.90 -3.35 -30.55
N HIS A 267 -0.40 -3.11 -30.36
CA HIS A 267 -1.13 -2.09 -31.12
C HIS A 267 -0.59 -0.69 -30.85
N ALA A 268 -0.31 -0.37 -29.58
CA ALA A 268 0.31 0.90 -29.18
C ALA A 268 1.69 1.09 -29.83
N ALA A 269 2.52 0.04 -29.89
CA ALA A 269 3.83 0.10 -30.55
C ALA A 269 3.72 0.46 -32.04
N ARG A 270 2.74 -0.11 -32.74
CA ARG A 270 2.51 0.17 -34.16
C ARG A 270 1.97 1.59 -34.41
N ALA A 271 1.23 2.15 -33.47
CA ALA A 271 0.71 3.51 -33.56
C ALA A 271 1.83 4.55 -33.48
N VAL A 272 2.88 4.31 -32.68
CA VAL A 272 4.05 5.21 -32.54
C VAL A 272 4.93 5.23 -33.81
N GLN A 273 4.87 4.19 -34.64
CA GLN A 273 5.67 4.07 -35.87
C GLN A 273 5.01 4.73 -37.11
N ARG A 274 3.78 5.24 -36.99
CA ARG A 274 3.05 5.93 -38.06
C ARG A 274 3.10 7.43 -37.88
#